data_AF-A0A529L9K7-F1
#
_entry.id   AF-A0A529L9K7-F1
#
_cell.length_a   1.000
_cell.length_b   1.000
_cell.length_c   1.000
_cell.angle_alpha   90.00
_cell.angle_beta   90.00
_cell.angle_gamma   90.00
#
_symmetry.space_group_name_H-M   'P 1'
#
loop_
_entity.id
_entity.type
_entity.pdbx_description
1 polymer ?
#
loop_
_entity_poly.entity_id
_entity_poly.type
_entity_poly.pdbx_seq_one_letter_code
_entity_poly.pdbx_strand_id
1 'polypeptide(L)'
;MAWGFSDIPEVVVDYVRGVFAAANDKVSRAMDVYPSMHEESLDHLLIMELTAAPPAFFANERIGVAIESHWLGGRWMWHRWEIADMAFFVILRRHGHLQIRKVALLQTKRLYSREIPVPELERADFEIGIGRIADRTDPSRPLSTRRQFTFDGGCVYGAIHAGDHQMDAIDAYFDDRGIPVYYGFYNPTWLPYSA
;
A
#
# COMPACT_ATOMS: atom_id res chain seq x y z
N MET A 1 8.54 23.30 -26.37
CA MET A 1 7.29 22.64 -25.94
C MET A 1 7.61 21.90 -24.66
N ALA A 2 6.88 22.14 -23.56
CA ALA A 2 7.12 21.46 -22.30
C ALA A 2 6.63 20.01 -22.42
N TRP A 3 7.49 19.04 -22.09
CA TRP A 3 7.15 17.61 -22.13
C TRP A 3 6.22 17.29 -20.94
N GLY A 4 5.01 16.83 -21.23
CA GLY A 4 3.98 16.53 -20.25
C GLY A 4 3.67 15.04 -20.12
N PHE A 5 2.72 14.69 -19.24
CA PHE A 5 2.29 13.30 -19.03
C PHE A 5 1.72 12.64 -20.30
N SER A 6 1.08 13.41 -21.18
CA SER A 6 0.56 12.94 -22.47
C SER A 6 1.66 12.53 -23.46
N ASP A 7 2.89 12.98 -23.23
CA ASP A 7 4.02 12.78 -24.14
C ASP A 7 4.90 11.60 -23.72
N ILE A 8 4.50 10.87 -22.66
CA ILE A 8 5.21 9.67 -22.20
C ILE A 8 4.87 8.51 -23.15
N PRO A 9 5.87 7.86 -23.75
CA PRO A 9 5.63 6.71 -24.64
C PRO A 9 4.90 5.57 -23.93
N GLU A 10 4.00 4.91 -24.64
CA GLU A 10 3.19 3.81 -24.09
C GLU A 10 4.04 2.68 -23.50
N VAL A 11 5.15 2.33 -24.15
CA VAL A 11 6.10 1.30 -23.65
C VAL A 11 6.66 1.61 -22.25
N VAL A 12 6.83 2.90 -21.92
CA VAL A 12 7.29 3.34 -20.59
C VAL A 12 6.16 3.21 -19.57
N VAL A 13 4.94 3.57 -19.97
CA VAL A 13 3.74 3.46 -19.14
C VAL A 13 3.46 1.98 -18.82
N ASP A 14 3.54 1.12 -19.83
CA ASP A 14 3.28 -0.31 -19.70
C ASP A 14 4.32 -1.00 -18.82
N TYR A 15 5.59 -0.58 -18.89
CA TYR A 15 6.61 -1.05 -17.96
C TYR A 15 6.25 -0.73 -16.51
N VAL A 16 5.92 0.53 -16.21
CA VAL A 16 5.55 0.94 -14.85
C VAL A 16 4.31 0.16 -14.39
N ARG A 17 3.28 0.07 -15.24
CA ARG A 17 2.09 -0.74 -14.95
C ARG A 17 2.42 -2.20 -14.69
N GLY A 18 3.33 -2.79 -15.47
CA GLY A 18 3.78 -4.17 -15.29
C GLY A 18 4.47 -4.39 -13.93
N VAL A 19 5.33 -3.45 -13.51
CA VAL A 19 5.98 -3.50 -12.19
C VAL A 19 4.94 -3.47 -11.07
N PHE A 20 4.01 -2.52 -11.11
CA PHE A 20 2.94 -2.42 -10.10
C PHE A 20 1.99 -3.62 -10.14
N ALA A 21 1.67 -4.17 -11.31
CA ALA A 21 0.84 -5.35 -11.45
C ALA A 21 1.50 -6.58 -10.84
N ALA A 22 2.80 -6.77 -11.03
CA ALA A 22 3.56 -7.86 -10.43
C ALA A 22 3.61 -7.74 -8.90
N ALA A 23 3.87 -6.54 -8.37
CA ALA A 23 3.85 -6.29 -6.94
C ALA A 23 2.46 -6.53 -6.33
N ASN A 24 1.39 -6.09 -7.01
CA ASN A 24 0.02 -6.33 -6.61
C ASN A 24 -0.34 -7.82 -6.56
N ASP A 25 0.01 -8.60 -7.59
CA ASP A 25 -0.22 -10.05 -7.62
C ASP A 25 0.51 -10.74 -6.46
N LYS A 26 1.76 -10.36 -6.19
CA LYS A 26 2.55 -10.91 -5.09
C LYS A 26 1.89 -10.69 -3.73
N VAL A 27 1.49 -9.46 -3.43
CA VAL A 27 0.88 -9.10 -2.14
C VAL A 27 -0.49 -9.77 -1.99
N SER A 28 -1.27 -9.82 -3.07
CA SER A 28 -2.58 -10.51 -3.06
C SER A 28 -2.42 -12.01 -2.78
N ARG A 29 -1.44 -12.67 -3.42
CA ARG A 29 -1.13 -14.09 -3.15
C ARG A 29 -0.60 -14.33 -1.74
N ALA A 30 0.12 -13.38 -1.16
CA ALA A 30 0.55 -13.48 0.23
C ALA A 30 -0.67 -13.52 1.17
N MET A 31 -1.72 -12.76 0.85
CA MET A 31 -2.98 -12.77 1.58
C MET A 31 -3.80 -14.06 1.36
N ASP A 32 -3.79 -14.62 0.14
CA ASP A 32 -4.36 -15.94 -0.14
C ASP A 32 -3.75 -17.02 0.78
N VAL A 33 -2.41 -17.02 0.89
CA VAL A 33 -1.66 -18.02 1.67
C VAL A 33 -1.74 -17.76 3.17
N TYR A 34 -1.74 -16.50 3.59
CA TYR A 34 -1.79 -16.10 4.99
C TYR A 34 -2.87 -15.03 5.25
N PRO A 35 -4.15 -15.42 5.29
CA PRO A 35 -5.29 -14.50 5.49
C PRO A 35 -5.24 -13.66 6.77
N SER A 36 -4.49 -14.11 7.78
CA SER A 36 -4.30 -13.40 9.05
C SER A 36 -3.07 -12.48 9.08
N MET A 37 -2.39 -12.25 7.95
CA MET A 37 -1.22 -11.37 7.87
C MET A 37 -1.55 -9.92 8.28
N HIS A 38 -0.72 -9.30 9.10
CA HIS A 38 -0.88 -7.89 9.48
C HIS A 38 -0.74 -6.92 8.31
N GLU A 39 -1.44 -5.79 8.36
CA GLU A 39 -1.42 -4.74 7.33
C GLU A 39 0.01 -4.24 7.08
N GLU A 40 0.77 -4.00 8.14
CA GLU A 40 2.16 -3.54 8.10
C GLU A 40 3.09 -4.55 7.42
N SER A 41 2.78 -5.85 7.50
CA SER A 41 3.53 -6.88 6.78
C SER A 41 3.24 -6.86 5.28
N LEU A 42 1.98 -6.57 4.90
CA LEU A 42 1.59 -6.41 3.50
C LEU A 42 2.21 -5.13 2.89
N ASP A 43 2.27 -4.05 3.66
CA ASP A 43 3.00 -2.82 3.29
C ASP A 43 4.47 -3.11 3.03
N HIS A 44 5.11 -3.83 3.93
CA HIS A 44 6.52 -4.18 3.76
C HIS A 44 6.74 -5.02 2.50
N LEU A 45 5.87 -5.99 2.23
CA LEU A 45 5.93 -6.79 1.00
C LEU A 45 5.78 -5.91 -0.24
N LEU A 46 4.79 -5.01 -0.27
CA LEU A 46 4.57 -4.11 -1.41
C LEU A 46 5.81 -3.23 -1.67
N ILE A 47 6.35 -2.61 -0.61
CA ILE A 47 7.55 -1.77 -0.71
C ILE A 47 8.73 -2.58 -1.22
N MET A 48 8.97 -3.77 -0.68
CA MET A 48 10.11 -4.59 -1.07
C MET A 48 10.03 -4.99 -2.54
N GLU A 49 8.86 -5.42 -3.02
CA GLU A 49 8.68 -5.80 -4.42
C GLU A 49 8.88 -4.61 -5.36
N LEU A 50 8.37 -3.42 -5.00
CA LEU A 50 8.57 -2.21 -5.80
C LEU A 50 10.01 -1.68 -5.74
N THR A 51 10.66 -1.74 -4.59
CA THR A 51 12.08 -1.35 -4.42
C THR A 51 13.01 -2.25 -5.22
N ALA A 52 12.67 -3.54 -5.31
CA ALA A 52 13.46 -4.52 -6.05
C ALA A 52 13.35 -4.35 -7.57
N ALA A 53 12.37 -3.59 -8.07
CA ALA A 53 12.23 -3.34 -9.50
C ALA A 53 13.43 -2.54 -10.04
N PRO A 54 14.19 -3.07 -11.01
CA PRO A 54 15.36 -2.37 -11.52
C PRO A 54 14.96 -1.09 -12.26
N PRO A 55 15.80 -0.04 -12.27
CA PRO A 55 15.63 1.05 -13.21
C PRO A 55 15.65 0.52 -14.66
N ALA A 56 14.76 1.03 -15.50
CA ALA A 56 14.68 0.65 -16.90
C ALA A 56 15.17 1.78 -17.82
N PHE A 57 15.85 1.44 -18.90
CA PHE A 57 16.25 2.39 -19.94
C PHE A 57 15.73 1.96 -21.31
N PHE A 58 14.91 2.81 -21.90
CA PHE A 58 14.26 2.64 -23.18
C PHE A 58 15.09 3.34 -24.25
N ALA A 59 15.95 2.59 -24.95
CA ALA A 59 16.97 3.15 -25.83
C ALA A 59 16.41 3.90 -27.05
N ASN A 60 15.31 3.42 -27.63
CA ASN A 60 14.67 4.05 -28.80
C ASN A 60 14.05 5.40 -28.42
N GLU A 61 13.42 5.44 -27.25
CA GLU A 61 12.74 6.59 -26.67
C GLU A 61 13.72 7.55 -25.97
N ARG A 62 14.91 7.04 -25.62
CA ARG A 62 15.97 7.70 -24.83
C ARG A 62 15.47 8.14 -23.46
N ILE A 63 14.67 7.29 -22.81
CA ILE A 63 14.04 7.52 -21.51
C ILE A 63 14.55 6.52 -20.48
N GLY A 64 14.97 7.02 -19.32
CA GLY A 64 15.22 6.23 -18.13
C GLY A 64 14.06 6.36 -17.14
N VAL A 65 13.71 5.26 -16.50
CA VAL A 65 12.64 5.15 -15.50
C VAL A 65 13.20 4.54 -14.23
N ALA A 66 12.89 5.15 -13.09
CA ALA A 66 13.14 4.56 -11.78
C ALA A 66 11.88 4.68 -10.92
N ILE A 67 11.66 3.67 -10.08
CA ILE A 67 10.59 3.66 -9.08
C ILE A 67 11.27 3.67 -7.72
N GLU A 68 10.91 4.63 -6.86
CA GLU A 68 11.38 4.70 -5.48
C GLU A 68 10.17 4.56 -4.56
N SER A 69 10.26 3.65 -3.59
CA SER A 69 9.21 3.39 -2.60
C SER A 69 9.72 3.67 -1.21
N HIS A 70 8.92 4.35 -0.40
CA HIS A 70 9.27 4.76 0.95
C HIS A 70 8.15 4.39 1.91
N TRP A 71 8.55 3.77 3.02
CA TRP A 71 7.68 3.63 4.18
C TRP A 71 7.69 4.95 4.95
N LEU A 72 6.51 5.48 5.26
CA LEU A 72 6.38 6.72 6.04
C LEU A 72 6.20 6.41 7.53
N GLY A 73 5.49 5.33 7.84
CA GLY A 73 5.32 4.78 9.20
C GLY A 73 4.45 5.60 10.15
N GLY A 74 3.94 4.96 11.21
CA GLY A 74 2.89 5.45 12.13
C GLY A 74 3.09 6.76 12.91
N ARG A 75 3.49 7.88 12.28
CA ARG A 75 3.72 9.17 12.95
C ARG A 75 3.28 10.37 12.12
N TRP A 76 2.30 11.10 12.67
CA TRP A 76 2.03 12.55 12.54
C TRP A 76 2.60 13.19 11.26
N MET A 77 1.90 13.00 10.15
CA MET A 77 2.36 13.42 8.82
C MET A 77 1.71 14.70 8.32
N TRP A 78 0.50 15.01 8.80
CA TRP A 78 -0.16 16.29 8.56
C TRP A 78 -0.85 16.78 9.83
N HIS A 79 -0.27 17.81 10.45
CA HIS A 79 -0.58 18.23 11.82
C HIS A 79 -0.46 17.08 12.84
N ARG A 80 -1.59 16.44 13.20
CA ARG A 80 -1.68 15.33 14.16
C ARG A 80 -2.19 14.03 13.53
N TRP A 81 -2.44 14.03 12.22
CA TRP A 81 -3.05 12.90 11.52
C TRP A 81 -2.02 12.16 10.67
N GLU A 82 -2.17 10.85 10.66
CA GLU A 82 -1.54 9.96 9.68
C GLU A 82 -2.44 9.88 8.45
N ILE A 83 -1.90 10.37 7.34
CA ILE A 83 -2.62 10.52 6.07
C ILE A 83 -2.15 9.54 4.99
N ALA A 84 -1.00 8.89 5.19
CA ALA A 84 -0.49 7.88 4.27
C ALA A 84 0.51 6.97 4.98
N ASP A 85 0.49 5.68 4.70
CA ASP A 85 1.44 4.72 5.24
C ASP A 85 2.73 4.67 4.38
N MET A 86 2.61 5.00 3.08
CA MET A 86 3.68 4.86 2.09
C MET A 86 3.70 5.97 1.03
N ALA A 87 4.86 6.17 0.41
CA ALA A 87 5.05 7.05 -0.74
C ALA A 87 5.76 6.33 -1.90
N PHE A 88 5.31 6.60 -3.12
CA PHE A 88 5.93 6.12 -4.36
C PHE A 88 6.30 7.29 -5.25
N PHE A 89 7.50 7.22 -5.82
CA PHE A 89 8.00 8.14 -6.82
C PHE A 89 8.25 7.39 -8.12
N VAL A 90 7.66 7.87 -9.22
CA VAL A 90 8.04 7.45 -10.57
C VAL A 90 8.84 8.57 -11.19
N ILE A 91 10.11 8.30 -11.41
CA ILE A 91 11.10 9.28 -11.88
C ILE A 91 11.43 8.97 -13.34
N LEU A 92 11.13 9.93 -14.22
CA LEU A 92 11.42 9.85 -15.64
C LEU A 92 12.53 10.82 -16.00
N ARG A 93 13.61 10.27 -16.57
CA ARG A 93 14.73 11.03 -17.11
C ARG A 93 14.78 10.87 -18.62
N ARG A 94 15.07 11.95 -19.33
CA ARG A 94 15.31 11.93 -20.78
C ARG A 94 16.58 12.70 -21.08
N HIS A 95 17.47 12.11 -21.88
CA HIS A 95 18.79 12.67 -22.15
C HIS A 95 19.60 13.03 -20.88
N GLY A 96 19.47 12.23 -19.81
CA GLY A 96 20.16 12.46 -18.53
C GLY A 96 19.49 13.48 -17.60
N HIS A 97 18.54 14.27 -18.10
CA HIS A 97 17.83 15.28 -17.30
C HIS A 97 16.56 14.71 -16.69
N LEU A 98 16.25 15.10 -15.45
CA LEU A 98 14.95 14.85 -14.84
C LEU A 98 13.89 15.61 -15.63
N GLN A 99 12.87 14.90 -16.10
CA GLN A 99 11.79 15.50 -16.87
C GLN A 99 10.49 15.49 -16.08
N ILE A 100 10.10 14.34 -15.54
CA ILE A 100 8.86 14.17 -14.77
C ILE A 100 9.20 13.40 -13.49
N ARG A 101 8.58 13.85 -12.40
CA ARG A 101 8.48 13.09 -11.15
C ARG A 101 7.02 13.02 -10.77
N LYS A 102 6.44 11.82 -10.80
CA LYS A 102 5.10 11.58 -10.27
C LYS A 102 5.22 11.07 -8.85
N VAL A 103 4.45 11.66 -7.95
CA VAL A 103 4.37 11.26 -6.53
C VAL A 103 2.97 10.70 -6.28
N ALA A 104 2.89 9.61 -5.54
CA ALA A 104 1.64 9.09 -5.01
C ALA A 104 1.88 8.68 -3.55
N LEU A 105 0.98 9.12 -2.67
CA LEU A 105 0.93 8.64 -1.30
C LEU A 105 -0.17 7.58 -1.19
N LEU A 106 0.07 6.52 -0.42
CA LEU A 106 -0.92 5.48 -0.17
C LEU A 106 -1.22 5.38 1.33
N GLN A 107 -2.50 5.51 1.67
CA GLN A 107 -3.04 5.00 2.93
C GLN A 107 -3.57 3.59 2.66
N THR A 108 -2.93 2.58 3.23
CA THR A 108 -3.31 1.19 3.02
C THR A 108 -4.34 0.71 4.01
N LYS A 109 -5.16 -0.24 3.56
CA LYS A 109 -6.12 -0.94 4.40
C LYS A 109 -6.21 -2.40 4.00
N ARG A 110 -6.18 -3.30 4.97
CA ARG A 110 -6.35 -4.75 4.76
C ARG A 110 -7.82 -5.17 4.91
N LEU A 111 -8.30 -6.01 3.99
CA LEU A 111 -9.60 -6.67 4.12
C LEU A 111 -9.54 -7.75 5.23
N TYR A 112 -10.48 -7.74 6.16
CA TYR A 112 -10.58 -8.75 7.22
C TYR A 112 -11.50 -9.89 6.77
N SER A 113 -11.06 -11.14 6.96
CA SER A 113 -11.92 -12.30 6.78
C SER A 113 -13.03 -12.32 7.83
N ARG A 114 -14.14 -13.01 7.54
CA ARG A 114 -15.30 -13.08 8.43
C ARG A 114 -14.97 -13.64 9.82
N GLU A 115 -13.94 -14.47 9.90
CA GLU A 115 -13.56 -15.21 11.09
C GLU A 115 -12.55 -14.46 11.97
N ILE A 116 -11.92 -13.39 11.45
CA ILE A 116 -10.98 -12.57 12.20
C ILE A 116 -11.68 -11.26 12.58
N PRO A 117 -11.90 -10.99 13.88
CA PRO A 117 -12.45 -9.70 14.29
C PRO A 117 -11.49 -8.57 13.91
N VAL A 118 -12.04 -7.43 13.51
CA VAL A 118 -11.26 -6.20 13.38
C VAL A 118 -10.85 -5.77 14.79
N PRO A 119 -9.54 -5.69 15.11
CA PRO A 119 -9.11 -5.25 16.44
C PRO A 119 -9.50 -3.78 16.65
N GLU A 120 -9.97 -3.46 17.86
CA GLU A 120 -10.10 -2.06 18.29
C GLU A 120 -8.69 -1.50 18.51
N LEU A 121 -8.41 -0.33 17.95
CA LEU A 121 -7.12 0.34 18.08
C LEU A 121 -7.09 1.09 19.42
N GLU A 122 -6.23 0.67 20.35
CA GLU A 122 -6.04 1.38 21.62
C GLU A 122 -4.94 2.44 21.50
N ARG A 123 -5.04 3.49 22.31
CA ARG A 123 -4.05 4.57 22.33
C ARG A 123 -2.62 4.08 22.62
N ALA A 124 -2.49 3.00 23.40
CA ALA A 124 -1.20 2.40 23.74
C ALA A 124 -0.50 1.77 22.53
N ASP A 125 -1.25 1.33 21.51
CA ASP A 125 -0.70 0.72 20.29
C ASP A 125 0.14 1.72 19.49
N PHE A 126 -0.26 3.00 19.52
CA PHE A 126 0.44 4.10 18.85
C PHE A 126 1.64 4.63 19.63
N GLU A 127 1.64 4.50 20.96
CA GLU A 127 2.66 5.12 21.83
C GLU A 127 3.92 4.25 22.00
N ILE A 128 3.80 2.92 21.94
CA ILE A 128 4.89 2.00 22.33
C ILE A 128 5.58 1.36 21.11
N GLY A 129 4.97 1.34 19.92
CA GLY A 129 5.64 0.91 18.66
C GLY A 129 6.20 -0.51 18.70
N ILE A 130 5.57 -1.38 19.50
CA ILE A 130 5.95 -2.78 19.80
C ILE A 130 4.71 -3.70 19.71
N GLY A 131 3.63 -3.24 19.08
CA GLY A 131 2.22 -3.60 19.32
C GLY A 131 1.79 -5.07 19.44
N ARG A 132 2.67 -6.06 19.24
CA ARG A 132 2.40 -7.49 19.48
C ARG A 132 3.63 -8.34 19.84
N ILE A 133 4.49 -7.99 20.82
CA ILE A 133 5.60 -8.91 21.21
C ILE A 133 5.13 -10.34 21.57
N ALA A 134 3.92 -10.47 22.05
CA ALA A 134 3.11 -11.68 21.92
C ALA A 134 1.74 -11.26 22.40
N ASP A 135 0.72 -11.44 21.60
CA ASP A 135 -0.68 -11.45 22.06
C ASP A 135 -0.78 -12.57 23.11
N ARG A 136 -0.41 -12.27 24.36
CA ARG A 136 -0.36 -13.19 25.51
C ARG A 136 -1.77 -13.51 26.02
N THR A 137 -2.79 -12.94 25.38
CA THR A 137 -4.20 -13.04 25.74
C THR A 137 -5.02 -13.81 24.71
N ASP A 138 -4.55 -13.94 23.46
CA ASP A 138 -5.19 -14.85 22.51
C ASP A 138 -4.92 -16.30 22.99
N PRO A 139 -5.95 -17.09 23.38
CA PRO A 139 -5.75 -18.48 23.75
C PRO A 139 -5.03 -19.17 22.60
N SER A 140 -3.86 -19.74 22.90
CA SER A 140 -2.99 -20.40 21.92
C SER A 140 -3.73 -21.57 21.27
N ARG A 141 -4.48 -21.28 20.19
CA ARG A 141 -5.11 -22.31 19.40
C ARG A 141 -4.00 -23.03 18.63
N PRO A 142 -3.90 -24.37 18.74
CA PRO A 142 -2.85 -25.10 18.07
C PRO A 142 -2.80 -24.77 16.58
N LEU A 143 -1.59 -24.56 16.05
CA LEU A 143 -1.35 -24.43 14.59
C LEU A 143 -1.84 -25.67 13.82
N SER A 144 -2.08 -26.79 14.51
CA SER A 144 -2.63 -28.03 13.96
C SER A 144 -4.14 -28.00 13.71
N THR A 145 -4.86 -26.98 14.19
CA THR A 145 -6.30 -26.85 13.90
C THR A 145 -6.48 -26.09 12.60
N ARG A 146 -7.04 -26.75 11.58
CA ARG A 146 -7.38 -26.10 10.32
C ARG A 146 -8.35 -24.94 10.60
N ARG A 147 -7.90 -23.72 10.32
CA ARG A 147 -8.76 -22.53 10.29
C ARG A 147 -9.27 -22.40 8.86
N GLN A 148 -10.53 -22.05 8.71
CA GLN A 148 -11.09 -21.65 7.43
C GLN A 148 -11.28 -20.14 7.47
N PHE A 149 -10.80 -19.46 6.43
CA PHE A 149 -11.01 -18.04 6.26
C PHE A 149 -11.89 -17.80 5.05
N THR A 150 -12.83 -16.88 5.17
CA THR A 150 -13.78 -16.54 4.11
C THR A 150 -13.75 -15.04 3.84
N PHE A 151 -13.65 -14.69 2.56
CA PHE A 151 -13.75 -13.32 2.07
C PHE A 151 -14.89 -13.19 1.07
N ASP A 152 -15.87 -12.35 1.37
CA ASP A 152 -17.04 -12.08 0.53
C ASP A 152 -17.43 -10.58 0.60
N GLY A 153 -18.55 -10.21 -0.01
CA GLY A 153 -19.02 -8.81 -0.02
C GLY A 153 -19.43 -8.26 1.36
N GLY A 154 -19.47 -9.10 2.41
CA GLY A 154 -19.69 -8.70 3.79
C GLY A 154 -18.40 -8.46 4.57
N CYS A 155 -17.22 -8.71 3.99
CA CYS A 155 -15.94 -8.39 4.60
C CYS A 155 -15.70 -6.88 4.62
N VAL A 156 -14.96 -6.43 5.63
CA VAL A 156 -14.66 -5.02 5.85
C VAL A 156 -13.17 -4.79 5.84
N TYR A 157 -12.76 -3.66 5.31
CA TYR A 157 -11.41 -3.16 5.54
C TYR A 157 -11.39 -2.52 6.93
N GLY A 158 -10.39 -2.88 7.75
CA GLY A 158 -10.26 -2.33 9.10
C GLY A 158 -10.27 -0.80 9.10
N ALA A 159 -10.69 -0.18 10.21
CA ALA A 159 -10.70 1.27 10.43
C ALA A 159 -11.30 2.18 9.34
N ILE A 160 -11.97 1.67 8.29
CA ILE A 160 -12.79 2.50 7.38
C ILE A 160 -13.97 3.15 8.14
N HIS A 161 -14.27 2.66 9.34
CA HIS A 161 -15.24 3.26 10.26
C HIS A 161 -14.63 4.21 11.31
N ALA A 162 -13.32 4.47 11.29
CA ALA A 162 -12.72 5.54 12.09
C ALA A 162 -13.09 6.88 11.42
N GLY A 163 -14.16 7.50 11.92
CA GLY A 163 -14.92 8.59 11.31
C GLY A 163 -14.16 9.67 10.54
N ASP A 164 -14.81 10.18 9.48
CA ASP A 164 -14.65 11.41 8.66
C ASP A 164 -13.30 12.17 8.68
N HIS A 165 -12.72 12.40 9.85
CA HIS A 165 -11.54 13.24 10.05
C HIS A 165 -10.28 12.80 9.30
N GLN A 166 -10.12 11.50 9.00
CA GLN A 166 -8.99 11.07 8.16
C GLN A 166 -9.19 11.50 6.70
N MET A 167 -10.41 11.41 6.17
CA MET A 167 -10.74 11.87 4.82
C MET A 167 -10.61 13.40 4.75
N ASP A 168 -11.17 14.12 5.72
CA ASP A 168 -11.01 15.58 5.82
C ASP A 168 -9.53 16.00 5.87
N ALA A 169 -8.69 15.26 6.59
CA ALA A 169 -7.26 15.54 6.69
C ALA A 169 -6.51 15.25 5.39
N ILE A 170 -6.90 14.19 4.66
CA ILE A 170 -6.35 13.86 3.34
C ILE A 170 -6.74 14.95 2.32
N ASP A 171 -8.00 15.36 2.31
CA ASP A 171 -8.49 16.42 1.40
C ASP A 171 -7.81 17.75 1.71
N ALA A 172 -7.72 18.13 2.99
CA ALA A 172 -7.00 19.34 3.39
C ALA A 172 -5.50 19.29 3.03
N TYR A 173 -4.86 18.12 3.12
CA TYR A 173 -3.47 17.95 2.67
C TYR A 173 -3.35 18.12 1.16
N PHE A 174 -4.28 17.54 0.39
CA PHE A 174 -4.30 17.67 -1.06
C PHE A 174 -4.52 19.12 -1.49
N ASP A 175 -5.44 19.84 -0.86
CA ASP A 175 -5.72 21.25 -1.15
C ASP A 175 -4.51 22.15 -0.85
N ASP A 176 -3.75 21.88 0.22
CA ASP A 176 -2.56 22.67 0.58
C ASP A 176 -1.33 22.31 -0.28
N ARG A 177 -1.11 21.02 -0.58
CA ARG A 177 0.14 20.53 -1.18
C ARG A 177 0.03 20.13 -2.64
N GLY A 178 -1.18 19.91 -3.15
CA GLY A 178 -1.43 19.37 -4.49
C GLY A 178 -0.89 17.94 -4.69
N ILE A 179 -0.60 17.21 -3.61
CA ILE A 179 -0.06 15.84 -3.66
C ILE A 179 -1.19 14.87 -3.33
N PRO A 180 -1.59 14.00 -4.27
CA PRO A 180 -2.70 13.09 -4.03
C PRO A 180 -2.31 11.95 -3.08
N VAL A 181 -3.24 11.64 -2.18
CA VAL A 181 -3.25 10.43 -1.35
C VAL A 181 -4.31 9.49 -1.90
N TYR A 182 -3.96 8.22 -2.08
CA TYR A 182 -4.85 7.17 -2.55
C TYR A 182 -5.04 6.11 -1.47
N TYR A 183 -6.19 5.42 -1.50
CA TYR A 183 -6.34 4.20 -0.73
C TYR A 183 -5.72 3.00 -1.45
N GLY A 184 -4.88 2.25 -0.75
CA GLY A 184 -4.35 0.97 -1.18
C GLY A 184 -5.06 -0.18 -0.47
N PHE A 185 -5.90 -0.92 -1.18
CA PHE A 185 -6.70 -1.98 -0.58
C PHE A 185 -6.07 -3.36 -0.80
N TYR A 186 -5.66 -4.01 0.29
CA TYR A 186 -5.18 -5.39 0.23
C TYR A 186 -6.33 -6.38 0.25
N ASN A 187 -6.33 -7.25 -0.76
CA ASN A 187 -7.36 -8.24 -1.00
C ASN A 187 -6.73 -9.59 -1.37
N PRO A 188 -7.46 -10.70 -1.18
CA PRO A 188 -7.18 -11.94 -1.88
C PRO A 188 -7.21 -11.72 -3.41
N THR A 189 -6.62 -12.63 -4.16
CA THR A 189 -6.51 -12.51 -5.63
C THR A 189 -7.86 -12.48 -6.36
N TRP A 190 -8.92 -13.00 -5.75
CA TRP A 190 -10.30 -12.87 -6.23
C TRP A 190 -11.28 -12.78 -5.06
N LEU A 191 -12.51 -12.33 -5.31
CA LEU A 191 -13.61 -12.38 -4.35
C LEU A 191 -14.84 -12.99 -5.05
N PRO A 192 -15.60 -13.90 -4.40
CA PRO A 192 -15.36 -14.44 -3.05
C PRO A 192 -14.19 -15.44 -3.00
N TYR A 193 -13.49 -15.52 -1.86
CA TYR A 193 -12.32 -16.39 -1.63
C TYR A 193 -12.43 -17.17 -0.32
N SER A 194 -11.86 -18.38 -0.29
CA SER A 194 -11.72 -19.15 0.95
C SER A 194 -10.42 -19.95 0.97
N ALA A 195 -9.76 -19.98 2.13
CA ALA A 195 -8.52 -20.71 2.41
C ALA A 195 -8.67 -21.60 3.65
#